data_AF-A0A953UHW5-F1
#
_entry.id   AF-A0A953UHW5-F1
#
_cell.length_a   1.000
_cell.length_b   1.000
_cell.length_c   1.000
_cell.angle_alpha   90.00
_cell.angle_beta   90.00
_cell.angle_gamma   90.00
#
_symmetry.space_group_name_H-M   'P 1'
#
loop_
_entity.id
_entity.type
_entity.pdbx_description
1 polymer ?
#
loop_
_entity_poly.entity_id
_entity_poly.type
_entity_poly.pdbx_seq_one_letter_code
_entity_poly.pdbx_strand_id
1 'polypeptide(L)'
;MNFQELRERFVVHLRERVRNGEMTERGLARISGVSQPHLHNVLKGKRVLSTEMSDEMLRHLGMDLLDLIKPEDVLEWWGRQ
;
A
#
# COMPACT_ATOMS: atom_id res chain seq x y z
N MET A 1 10.91 -2.03 11.27
CA MET A 1 9.74 -1.36 10.67
C MET A 1 9.85 0.16 10.72
N ASN A 2 9.70 0.81 9.56
CA ASN A 2 9.57 2.27 9.40
C ASN A 2 8.49 2.60 8.35
N PHE A 3 8.21 3.89 8.13
CA PHE A 3 7.18 4.32 7.17
C PHE A 3 7.42 3.86 5.73
N GLN A 4 8.67 3.83 5.29
CA GLN A 4 9.00 3.37 3.94
C GLN A 4 8.66 1.89 3.77
N GLU A 5 8.98 1.08 4.78
CA GLU A 5 8.69 -0.35 4.75
C GLU A 5 7.18 -0.63 4.75
N LEU A 6 6.41 0.10 5.56
CA LEU A 6 4.94 0.00 5.54
C LEU A 6 4.36 0.38 4.17
N ARG A 7 4.86 1.45 3.56
CA ARG A 7 4.46 1.85 2.20
C ARG A 7 4.80 0.79 1.16
N GLU A 8 5.98 0.18 1.23
CA GLU A 8 6.39 -0.88 0.30
C GLU A 8 5.49 -2.11 0.45
N ARG A 9 5.17 -2.51 1.69
CA ARG A 9 4.20 -3.58 1.96
C ARG A 9 2.81 -3.24 1.43
N PHE A 10 2.38 -1.99 1.57
CA PHE A 10 1.10 -1.57 1.01
C PHE A 10 1.09 -1.66 -0.52
N VAL A 11 2.15 -1.23 -1.19
CA VAL A 11 2.26 -1.37 -2.65
C VAL A 11 2.26 -2.84 -3.08
N VAL A 12 2.93 -3.74 -2.33
CA VAL A 12 2.86 -5.19 -2.58
C VAL A 12 1.43 -5.70 -2.45
N HIS A 13 0.75 -5.36 -1.35
CA HIS A 13 -0.64 -5.75 -1.12
C HIS A 13 -1.58 -5.30 -2.25
N LEU A 14 -1.45 -4.05 -2.71
CA LEU A 14 -2.21 -3.54 -3.86
C LEU A 14 -1.93 -4.32 -5.15
N ARG A 15 -0.66 -4.67 -5.43
CA ARG A 15 -0.30 -5.50 -6.59
C ARG A 15 -0.96 -6.87 -6.51
N GLU A 16 -1.01 -7.47 -5.33
CA GLU A 16 -1.59 -8.80 -5.15
C GLU A 16 -3.09 -8.78 -5.38
N ARG A 17 -3.82 -7.80 -4.84
CA ARG A 17 -5.26 -7.64 -5.11
C ARG A 17 -5.55 -7.44 -6.61
N VAL A 18 -4.72 -6.65 -7.30
CA VAL A 18 -4.84 -6.48 -8.77
C VAL A 18 -4.56 -7.79 -9.51
N ARG A 19 -3.49 -8.50 -9.14
CA ARG A 19 -3.12 -9.79 -9.74
C ARG A 19 -4.21 -10.85 -9.53
N ASN A 20 -4.86 -10.84 -8.37
CA ASN A 20 -5.93 -11.77 -8.02
C ASN A 20 -7.28 -11.41 -8.67
N GLY A 21 -7.38 -10.24 -9.35
CA GLY A 21 -8.62 -9.77 -9.97
C GLY A 21 -9.64 -9.17 -9.00
N GLU A 22 -9.27 -8.95 -7.74
CA GLU A 22 -10.12 -8.30 -6.73
C GLU A 22 -10.37 -6.82 -7.06
N MET A 23 -9.50 -6.23 -7.88
CA MET A 23 -9.57 -4.85 -8.35
C MET A 23 -8.77 -4.66 -9.62
N THR A 24 -9.00 -3.53 -10.29
CA THR A 24 -8.23 -3.14 -11.48
C THR A 24 -7.33 -1.95 -11.16
N GLU A 25 -6.21 -1.81 -11.88
CA GLU A 25 -5.38 -0.59 -11.78
C GLU A 25 -6.21 0.67 -12.06
N ARG A 26 -7.17 0.60 -12.99
CA ARG A 26 -8.06 1.73 -13.29
C ARG A 26 -8.98 2.08 -12.11
N GLY A 27 -9.51 1.08 -11.42
CA GLY A 27 -10.32 1.28 -10.22
C GLY A 27 -9.51 1.91 -9.09
N LEU A 28 -8.29 1.40 -8.86
CA LEU A 28 -7.36 1.96 -7.90
C LEU A 28 -6.98 3.42 -8.23
N ALA A 29 -6.75 3.74 -9.50
CA ALA A 29 -6.41 5.09 -9.94
C ALA A 29 -7.57 6.06 -9.66
N ARG A 30 -8.81 5.62 -9.87
CA ARG A 30 -10.01 6.41 -9.59
C ARG A 30 -10.17 6.74 -8.11
N ILE A 31 -9.90 5.78 -7.21
CA ILE A 31 -10.03 6.01 -5.75
C ILE A 31 -8.85 6.77 -5.14
N SER A 32 -7.71 6.85 -5.85
CA SER A 32 -6.51 7.57 -5.40
C SER A 32 -6.35 8.95 -6.06
N GLY A 33 -7.35 9.38 -6.84
CA GLY A 33 -7.34 10.68 -7.51
C GLY A 33 -6.25 10.86 -8.58
N VAL A 34 -5.54 9.80 -9.00
CA VAL A 34 -4.45 9.88 -9.97
C VAL A 34 -4.78 9.21 -11.29
N SER A 35 -3.97 9.49 -12.32
CA SER A 35 -4.09 8.82 -13.61
C SER A 35 -3.67 7.35 -13.52
N GLN A 36 -4.30 6.49 -14.32
CA GLN A 36 -3.91 5.08 -14.43
C GLN A 36 -2.42 4.89 -14.76
N PRO A 37 -1.79 5.67 -15.68
CA PRO A 37 -0.35 5.56 -15.92
C PRO A 37 0.51 5.90 -14.70
N HIS A 38 0.08 6.85 -13.86
CA HIS A 38 0.80 7.16 -12.62
C HIS A 38 0.75 5.96 -11.67
N LEU A 39 -0.44 5.44 -11.41
CA LEU A 39 -0.59 4.27 -10.54
C LEU A 39 0.13 3.04 -11.10
N HIS A 40 0.06 2.78 -12.40
CA HIS A 40 0.81 1.68 -13.03
C HIS A 40 2.31 1.77 -12.73
N ASN A 41 2.88 2.97 -12.77
CA ASN A 41 4.29 3.17 -12.45
C ASN A 41 4.58 2.97 -10.95
N VAL A 42 3.65 3.34 -10.06
CA VAL A 42 3.76 3.03 -8.62
C VAL A 42 3.73 1.52 -8.39
N LEU A 43 2.75 0.82 -8.98
CA LEU A 43 2.63 -0.63 -8.91
C LEU A 43 3.77 -1.37 -9.62
N LYS A 44 4.57 -0.73 -10.48
CA LYS A 44 5.84 -1.29 -10.99
C LYS A 44 7.08 -0.87 -10.20
N GLY A 45 6.93 -0.04 -9.17
CA GLY A 45 8.05 0.49 -8.37
C GLY A 45 8.88 1.56 -9.10
N LYS A 46 8.40 2.08 -10.23
CA LYS A 46 9.04 3.19 -10.97
C LYS A 46 8.74 4.56 -10.36
N ARG A 47 7.69 4.64 -9.55
CA ARG A 47 7.27 5.82 -8.79
C ARG A 47 6.97 5.42 -7.36
N VAL A 48 7.14 6.37 -6.45
CA VAL A 48 6.84 6.20 -5.03
C VAL A 48 5.39 6.60 -4.79
N LEU A 49 4.66 5.80 -4.00
CA LEU A 49 3.34 6.17 -3.52
C LEU A 49 3.49 7.29 -2.47
N SER A 50 2.82 8.43 -2.65
CA SER A 50 2.88 9.48 -1.64
C SER A 50 2.15 9.05 -0.35
N THR A 51 2.44 9.72 0.75
CA THR A 51 1.75 9.45 2.03
C THR A 51 0.26 9.76 1.91
N GLU A 52 -0.09 10.89 1.30
CA GLU A 52 -1.47 11.35 1.10
C GLU A 52 -2.28 10.35 0.25
N MET A 53 -1.67 9.85 -0.83
CA MET A 53 -2.27 8.80 -1.66
C MET A 53 -2.42 7.49 -0.88
N SER A 54 -1.44 7.17 -0.03
CA SER A 54 -1.49 5.96 0.80
C SER A 54 -2.68 6.03 1.76
N ASP A 55 -2.85 7.15 2.46
CA ASP A 55 -3.95 7.39 3.41
C ASP A 55 -5.32 7.37 2.71
N GLU A 56 -5.43 7.99 1.53
CA GLU A 56 -6.67 7.97 0.75
C GLU A 56 -7.04 6.55 0.32
N MET A 57 -6.08 5.78 -0.17
CA MET A 57 -6.32 4.39 -0.59
C MET A 57 -6.64 3.49 0.59
N LEU A 58 -5.92 3.58 1.72
CA LEU A 58 -6.22 2.83 2.93
C LEU A 58 -7.66 3.06 3.38
N ARG A 59 -8.08 4.33 3.45
CA ARG A 59 -9.46 4.72 3.81
C ARG A 59 -10.51 4.12 2.88
N HIS A 60 -10.30 4.20 1.56
CA HIS A 60 -11.23 3.63 0.57
C HIS A 60 -11.29 2.10 0.61
N LEU A 61 -10.20 1.45 1.02
CA LEU A 61 -10.13 0.00 1.13
C LEU A 61 -10.59 -0.51 2.50
N GLY A 62 -10.96 0.38 3.43
CA GLY A 62 -11.33 0.04 4.79
C GLY A 62 -10.18 -0.60 5.57
N MET A 63 -8.95 -0.19 5.27
CA MET A 63 -7.73 -0.70 5.88
C MET A 63 -7.11 0.34 6.82
N ASP A 64 -6.40 -0.16 7.83
CA ASP A 64 -5.55 0.62 8.74
C ASP A 64 -4.08 0.22 8.57
N LEU A 65 -3.16 1.04 9.09
CA LEU A 65 -1.73 0.73 9.12
C LEU A 65 -1.42 -0.58 9.85
N LEU A 66 -2.24 -0.93 10.86
CA LEU A 66 -2.09 -2.19 11.59
C LEU A 66 -2.27 -3.42 10.69
N ASP A 67 -3.02 -3.32 9.60
CA ASP A 67 -3.19 -4.40 8.62
C ASP A 67 -1.89 -4.68 7.81
N LEU A 68 -0.93 -3.76 7.86
CA LEU A 68 0.37 -3.86 7.17
C LEU A 68 1.51 -4.33 8.09
N ILE A 69 1.24 -4.38 9.40
CA ILE A 69 2.18 -4.83 10.42
C ILE A 69 2.08 -6.34 10.52
N LYS A 70 3.23 -7.01 10.47
CA LYS A 70 3.31 -8.46 10.66
C LYS A 70 3.59 -8.77 12.14
N PRO A 71 3.19 -9.96 12.63
CA PRO A 71 3.51 -10.39 14.00
C PRO A 71 5.01 -10.28 14.33
N GLU A 72 5.88 -10.57 13.36
CA GLU A 72 7.33 -10.46 13.52
C GLU A 72 7.79 -9.04 13.85
N ASP A 73 7.17 -8.00 13.29
CA ASP A 73 7.55 -6.60 13.58
C ASP A 73 7.26 -6.23 15.03
N VAL A 74 6.17 -6.78 15.59
CA VAL A 74 5.79 -6.59 16.98
C VAL A 74 6.81 -7.27 17.88
N LEU A 75 7.17 -8.52 17.59
CA LEU A 75 8.18 -9.25 18.35
C LEU A 75 9.54 -8.54 18.33
N GLU A 76 9.98 -8.05 17.17
CA GLU A 76 11.19 -7.23 17.07
C GLU A 76 11.12 -5.95 17.88
N TRP A 77 9.94 -5.30 17.93
CA TRP A 77 9.76 -4.10 18.75
C TRP A 77 9.87 -4.39 20.24
N TRP A 78 9.26 -5.48 20.72
CA TRP A 78 9.39 -5.92 22.12
C TRP A 78 10.83 -6.27 22.49
N GLY A 79 11.59 -6.91 21.59
CA GLY A 79 13.01 -7.23 21.84
C GLY A 79 13.96 -6.03 21.88
N ARG A 80 13.49 -4.84 21.49
CA ARG A 80 14.24 -3.57 21.57
C ARG A 80 13.91 -2.74 22.82
N GLN A 81 12.90 -3.12 23.59
CA GLN A 81 12.55 -2.50 24.87
C GLN A 81 13.35 -3.14 26.00
#